data_AF-A0A962PZA5-F1
#
_entry.id   AF-A0A962PZA5-F1
#
_cell.length_a   1.000
_cell.length_b   1.000
_cell.length_c   1.000
_cell.angle_alpha   90.00
_cell.angle_beta   90.00
_cell.angle_gamma   90.00
#
_symmetry.space_group_name_H-M   'P 1'
#
loop_
_entity.id
_entity.type
_entity.pdbx_description
1 polymer ?
#
loop_
_entity_poly.entity_id
_entity_poly.type
_entity_poly.pdbx_seq_one_letter_code
_entity_poly.pdbx_strand_id
1 'polypeptide(L)'
;MQQILTLFLPLYFLLFFGFAFLWRSWRTYRLTGVNPYRLLGNPGPEEITSRYFRLLPFLSLLVMVVYLLPGRYYEYLAPFRWLHGEVLQTLGLVIMSVALVIIVIAQGQMGESWRIGVDYDHRTEFVRQGLFKYSRNPIFAGVMLSVIGYFLVLPNAVTLLIMTLDLALIQIQIRLEEQHLAAEHGDVYKRYCDEVRRWV
;
A
#
# COMPACT_ATOMS: atom_id res chain seq x y z
N MET A 1 -26.57 -2.85 1.17
CA MET A 1 -25.11 -2.85 0.91
C MET A 1 -24.68 -2.38 -0.48
N GLN A 2 -25.24 -2.90 -1.59
CA GLN A 2 -24.75 -2.61 -2.95
C GLN A 2 -24.60 -1.13 -3.31
N GLN A 3 -25.59 -0.28 -3.00
CA GLN A 3 -25.51 1.17 -3.22
C GLN A 3 -24.33 1.84 -2.48
N ILE A 4 -24.03 1.37 -1.28
CA ILE A 4 -22.89 1.86 -0.49
C ILE A 4 -21.58 1.50 -1.19
N LEU A 5 -21.44 0.26 -1.66
CA LEU A 5 -20.24 -0.19 -2.37
C LEU A 5 -20.01 0.55 -3.67
N THR A 6 -21.08 0.82 -4.43
CA THR A 6 -21.00 1.58 -5.70
C THR A 6 -20.53 3.01 -5.52
N LEU A 7 -20.75 3.62 -4.35
CA LEU A 7 -20.27 4.97 -4.03
C LEU A 7 -18.90 4.94 -3.34
N PHE A 8 -18.73 4.04 -2.38
CA PHE A 8 -17.54 3.95 -1.55
C PHE A 8 -16.32 3.53 -2.37
N LEU A 9 -16.40 2.50 -3.21
CA LEU A 9 -15.22 1.98 -3.91
C LEU A 9 -14.62 3.03 -4.87
N PRO A 10 -15.40 3.70 -5.74
CA PRO A 10 -14.85 4.78 -6.57
C PRO A 10 -14.22 5.89 -5.74
N LEU A 11 -14.89 6.33 -4.68
CA LEU A 11 -14.37 7.38 -3.80
C LEU A 11 -13.07 6.95 -3.13
N TYR A 12 -13.00 5.71 -2.62
CA TYR A 12 -11.82 5.14 -2.00
C TYR A 12 -10.64 5.13 -2.96
N PHE A 13 -10.83 4.61 -4.18
CA PHE A 13 -9.77 4.57 -5.17
C PHE A 13 -9.38 5.98 -5.66
N LEU A 14 -10.34 6.92 -5.77
CA LEU A 14 -10.04 8.32 -6.06
C LEU A 14 -9.16 8.95 -4.99
N LEU A 15 -9.47 8.73 -3.71
CA LEU A 15 -8.67 9.25 -2.60
C LEU A 15 -7.31 8.55 -2.53
N PHE A 16 -7.27 7.23 -2.69
CA PHE A 16 -6.03 6.46 -2.67
C PHE A 16 -5.09 6.87 -3.80
N PHE A 17 -5.55 6.85 -5.06
CA PHE A 17 -4.72 7.26 -6.19
C PHE A 17 -4.48 8.77 -6.21
N GLY A 18 -5.46 9.59 -5.85
CA GLY A 18 -5.34 11.05 -5.83
C GLY A 18 -4.34 11.53 -4.77
N PHE A 19 -4.59 11.21 -3.50
CA PHE A 19 -3.76 11.69 -2.40
C PHE A 19 -2.52 10.84 -2.16
N ALA A 20 -2.67 9.52 -2.07
CA ALA A 20 -1.57 8.63 -1.65
C ALA A 20 -0.59 8.32 -2.79
N PHE A 21 -1.01 8.46 -4.06
CA PHE A 21 -0.18 8.14 -5.21
C PHE A 21 0.22 9.37 -6.04
N LEU A 22 -0.74 10.06 -6.68
CA LEU A 22 -0.50 11.13 -7.65
C LEU A 22 0.00 12.41 -6.99
N TRP A 23 -0.74 12.93 -6.00
CA TRP A 23 -0.36 14.14 -5.28
C TRP A 23 1.00 13.99 -4.60
N ARG A 24 1.22 12.86 -3.94
CA ARG A 24 2.49 12.57 -3.25
C ARG A 24 3.65 12.44 -4.21
N SER A 25 3.50 11.69 -5.29
CA SER A 25 4.54 11.56 -6.33
C SER A 25 4.87 12.92 -6.95
N TRP A 26 3.85 13.73 -7.26
CA TRP A 26 4.03 15.07 -7.80
C TRP A 26 4.72 16.01 -6.81
N ARG A 27 4.31 16.02 -5.53
CA ARG A 27 4.90 16.85 -4.48
C ARG A 27 6.36 16.48 -4.24
N THR A 28 6.68 15.21 -4.12
CA THR A 28 8.07 14.75 -3.96
C THR A 28 8.91 15.17 -5.16
N TYR A 29 8.43 14.95 -6.39
CA TYR A 29 9.15 15.40 -7.60
C TYR A 29 9.41 16.91 -7.61
N ARG A 30 8.43 17.72 -7.20
CA ARG A 30 8.55 19.18 -7.17
C ARG A 30 9.53 19.68 -6.10
N LEU A 31 9.66 18.97 -4.98
CA LEU A 31 10.55 19.34 -3.87
C LEU A 31 11.98 18.83 -4.05
N THR A 32 12.15 17.59 -4.52
CA THR A 32 13.47 16.94 -4.59
C THR A 32 14.07 16.93 -6.00
N GLY A 33 13.28 17.19 -7.04
CA GLY A 33 13.71 17.09 -8.44
C GLY A 33 13.95 15.66 -8.94
N VAL A 34 13.86 14.66 -8.06
CA VAL A 34 14.09 13.24 -8.40
C VAL A 34 12.79 12.64 -8.90
N ASN A 35 12.81 12.07 -10.10
CA ASN A 35 11.66 11.37 -10.65
C ASN A 35 11.35 10.14 -9.77
N PRO A 36 10.18 10.07 -9.10
CA PRO A 36 9.80 8.96 -8.23
C PRO A 36 9.76 7.60 -8.95
N TYR A 37 9.66 7.64 -10.28
CA TYR A 37 9.61 6.47 -11.15
C TYR A 37 10.98 6.03 -11.66
N ARG A 38 12.08 6.73 -11.31
CA ARG A 38 13.45 6.42 -11.77
C ARG A 38 14.08 5.19 -11.08
N LEU A 39 13.37 4.59 -10.13
CA LEU A 39 13.80 3.40 -9.36
C LEU A 39 13.81 2.10 -10.19
N LEU A 40 13.69 2.19 -11.51
CA LEU A 40 13.84 1.10 -12.49
C LEU A 40 15.30 0.87 -12.91
N GLY A 41 16.28 1.43 -12.18
CA GLY A 41 17.70 1.36 -12.54
C GLY A 41 18.53 0.33 -11.77
N ASN A 42 18.03 -0.18 -10.64
CA ASN A 42 18.82 -1.08 -9.79
C ASN A 42 18.55 -2.55 -10.14
N PRO A 43 19.55 -3.31 -10.60
CA PRO A 43 19.38 -4.73 -10.87
C PRO A 43 19.11 -5.49 -9.56
N GLY A 44 17.96 -6.17 -9.45
CA GLY A 44 17.68 -7.03 -8.31
C GLY A 44 16.19 -7.22 -7.95
N PRO A 45 15.89 -7.79 -6.77
CA PRO A 45 14.54 -8.00 -6.27
C PRO A 45 13.69 -6.72 -6.12
N GLU A 46 14.35 -5.55 -6.03
CA GLU A 46 13.72 -4.24 -5.85
C GLU A 46 12.97 -3.74 -7.10
N GLU A 47 13.50 -4.05 -8.28
CA GLU A 47 12.83 -3.72 -9.53
C GLU A 47 11.50 -4.49 -9.62
N ILE A 48 11.55 -5.77 -9.22
CA ILE A 48 10.40 -6.67 -9.20
C ILE A 48 9.34 -6.13 -8.23
N THR A 49 9.70 -5.86 -6.97
CA THR A 49 8.75 -5.33 -5.98
C THR A 49 8.18 -3.99 -6.42
N SER A 50 9.01 -3.04 -6.87
CA SER A 50 8.57 -1.72 -7.35
C SER A 50 7.62 -1.81 -8.55
N ARG A 51 7.85 -2.74 -9.48
CA ARG A 51 6.96 -2.95 -10.63
C ARG A 51 5.60 -3.48 -10.18
N TYR A 52 5.58 -4.49 -9.32
CA TYR A 52 4.32 -5.07 -8.85
C TYR A 52 3.53 -4.12 -7.95
N PHE A 53 4.17 -3.34 -7.08
CA PHE A 53 3.50 -2.30 -6.29
C PHE A 53 2.84 -1.21 -7.14
N ARG A 54 3.29 -1.03 -8.39
CA ARG A 54 2.60 -0.17 -9.35
C ARG A 54 1.44 -0.90 -10.01
N LEU A 55 1.62 -2.15 -10.42
CA LEU A 55 0.61 -2.90 -11.18
C LEU A 55 -0.60 -3.35 -10.34
N LEU A 56 -0.39 -3.84 -9.12
CA LEU A 56 -1.45 -4.42 -8.28
C LEU A 56 -2.57 -3.42 -7.90
N PRO A 57 -2.27 -2.15 -7.59
CA PRO A 57 -3.32 -1.14 -7.42
C PRO A 57 -4.16 -0.91 -8.68
N PHE A 58 -3.56 -0.90 -9.88
CA PHE A 58 -4.32 -0.77 -11.13
C PHE A 58 -5.17 -2.01 -11.41
N LEU A 59 -4.66 -3.20 -11.09
CA LEU A 59 -5.47 -4.42 -11.16
C LEU A 59 -6.65 -4.37 -10.17
N SER A 60 -6.44 -3.81 -8.97
CA SER A 60 -7.50 -3.58 -7.99
C SER A 60 -8.56 -2.61 -8.52
N LEU A 61 -8.13 -1.52 -9.18
CA LEU A 61 -9.02 -0.58 -9.86
C LEU A 61 -9.83 -1.25 -10.98
N LEU A 62 -9.19 -2.13 -11.76
CA LEU A 62 -9.86 -2.89 -12.80
C LEU A 62 -10.95 -3.80 -12.23
N VAL A 63 -10.66 -4.51 -11.12
CA VAL A 63 -11.67 -5.32 -10.41
C VAL A 63 -12.86 -4.46 -9.96
N MET A 64 -12.60 -3.25 -9.43
CA MET A 64 -13.66 -2.31 -9.07
C MET A 64 -14.48 -1.93 -10.30
N VAL A 65 -13.85 -1.56 -11.41
CA VAL A 65 -14.57 -1.20 -12.65
C VAL A 65 -15.44 -2.37 -13.11
N VAL A 66 -14.91 -3.59 -13.15
CA VAL A 66 -15.66 -4.80 -13.52
C VAL A 66 -16.85 -5.04 -12.57
N TYR A 67 -16.70 -4.77 -11.27
CA TYR A 67 -17.80 -4.85 -10.31
C TYR A 67 -18.91 -3.82 -10.57
N LEU A 68 -18.57 -2.62 -11.06
CA LEU A 68 -19.53 -1.55 -11.36
C LEU A 68 -20.22 -1.72 -12.72
N LEU A 69 -19.65 -2.50 -13.64
CA LEU A 69 -20.24 -2.75 -14.94
C LEU A 69 -21.55 -3.56 -14.81
N PRO A 70 -22.61 -3.18 -15.53
CA PRO A 70 -23.84 -3.94 -15.53
C PRO A 70 -23.65 -5.31 -16.19
N GLY A 71 -24.42 -6.30 -15.74
CA GLY A 71 -24.40 -7.65 -16.31
C GLY A 71 -23.60 -8.64 -15.47
N ARG A 72 -23.16 -9.75 -16.09
CA ARG A 72 -22.55 -10.89 -15.40
C ARG A 72 -21.01 -10.87 -15.44
N TYR A 73 -20.39 -9.74 -15.75
CA TYR A 73 -18.93 -9.65 -15.90
C TYR A 73 -18.17 -9.99 -14.61
N TYR A 74 -18.72 -9.59 -13.45
CA TYR A 74 -18.14 -9.91 -12.15
C TYR A 74 -18.06 -11.42 -11.87
N GLU A 75 -18.92 -12.23 -12.49
CA GLU A 75 -18.88 -13.70 -12.35
C GLU A 75 -17.61 -14.31 -12.96
N TYR A 76 -16.99 -13.67 -13.96
CA TYR A 76 -15.71 -14.10 -14.53
C TYR A 76 -14.55 -13.97 -13.55
N LEU A 77 -14.69 -13.16 -12.49
CA LEU A 77 -13.68 -13.06 -11.43
C LEU A 77 -13.76 -14.21 -10.41
N ALA A 78 -14.69 -15.15 -10.60
CA ALA A 78 -14.97 -16.27 -9.70
C ALA A 78 -15.23 -15.81 -8.25
N PRO A 79 -16.36 -15.10 -8.00
CA PRO A 79 -16.69 -14.62 -6.67
C PRO A 79 -16.98 -15.75 -5.69
N PHE A 80 -16.42 -15.65 -4.49
CA PHE A 80 -16.66 -16.59 -3.40
C PHE A 80 -17.99 -16.26 -2.73
N ARG A 81 -19.09 -16.81 -3.28
CA ARG A 81 -20.45 -16.50 -2.81
C ARG A 81 -20.68 -16.79 -1.33
N TRP A 82 -19.98 -17.77 -0.76
CA TRP A 82 -20.05 -18.12 0.66
C TRP A 82 -19.37 -17.11 1.59
N LEU A 83 -18.48 -16.26 1.07
CA LEU A 83 -17.90 -15.11 1.78
C LEU A 83 -18.71 -13.82 1.55
N HIS A 84 -19.74 -13.86 0.71
CA HIS A 84 -20.55 -12.69 0.42
C HIS A 84 -21.57 -12.48 1.55
N GLY A 85 -21.33 -11.46 2.38
CA GLY A 85 -22.23 -11.13 3.48
C GLY A 85 -22.05 -9.69 3.95
N GLU A 86 -23.14 -9.06 4.38
CA GLU A 86 -23.14 -7.65 4.75
C GLU A 86 -22.20 -7.35 5.93
N VAL A 87 -22.04 -8.29 6.86
CA VAL A 87 -21.12 -8.16 8.00
C VAL A 87 -19.67 -8.07 7.52
N LEU A 88 -19.23 -9.01 6.67
CA LEU A 88 -17.87 -9.01 6.13
C LEU A 88 -17.60 -7.78 5.26
N GLN A 89 -18.59 -7.36 4.46
CA GLN A 89 -18.48 -6.16 3.65
C GLN A 89 -18.36 -4.90 4.52
N THR A 90 -19.15 -4.79 5.59
CA THR A 90 -19.09 -3.66 6.52
C THR A 90 -17.74 -3.62 7.23
N LEU A 91 -17.24 -4.77 7.71
CA LEU A 91 -15.91 -4.89 8.28
C LEU A 91 -14.83 -4.47 7.27
N GLY A 92 -14.93 -4.92 6.03
CA GLY A 92 -14.02 -4.55 4.95
C GLY A 92 -13.99 -3.03 4.70
N LEU A 93 -15.16 -2.37 4.64
CA LEU A 93 -15.28 -0.92 4.49
C LEU A 93 -14.61 -0.16 5.64
N VAL A 94 -14.83 -0.60 6.89
CA VAL A 94 -14.20 -0.01 8.07
C VAL A 94 -12.69 -0.17 8.03
N ILE A 95 -12.21 -1.39 7.73
CA ILE A 95 -10.79 -1.70 7.63
C ILE A 95 -10.13 -0.85 6.54
N MET A 96 -10.73 -0.76 5.34
CA MET A 96 -10.22 0.09 4.25
C MET A 96 -10.15 1.57 4.67
N SER A 97 -11.18 2.08 5.32
CA SER A 97 -11.22 3.47 5.78
C SER A 97 -10.11 3.77 6.79
N VAL A 98 -9.93 2.90 7.78
CA VAL A 98 -8.86 3.01 8.78
C VAL A 98 -7.48 2.89 8.12
N ALA A 99 -7.32 1.94 7.19
CA ALA A 99 -6.09 1.74 6.43
C ALA A 99 -5.68 3.01 5.67
N LEU A 100 -6.63 3.65 4.97
CA LEU A 100 -6.36 4.89 4.23
C LEU A 100 -5.89 6.02 5.15
N VAL A 101 -6.51 6.16 6.33
CA VAL A 101 -6.08 7.15 7.33
C VAL A 101 -4.66 6.87 7.81
N ILE A 102 -4.33 5.61 8.13
CA ILE A 102 -2.97 5.21 8.54
C ILE A 102 -1.95 5.54 7.44
N ILE A 103 -2.26 5.19 6.17
CA ILE A 103 -1.39 5.45 5.03
C ILE A 103 -1.15 6.95 4.87
N VAL A 104 -2.22 7.76 4.89
CA VAL A 104 -2.11 9.22 4.70
C VAL A 104 -1.31 9.87 5.84
N ILE A 105 -1.55 9.46 7.08
CA ILE A 105 -0.80 9.99 8.25
C ILE A 105 0.67 9.58 8.18
N ALA A 106 0.96 8.30 7.89
CA ALA A 106 2.34 7.80 7.82
C ALA A 106 3.13 8.43 6.67
N GLN A 107 2.54 8.57 5.48
CA GLN A 107 3.12 9.34 4.38
C GLN A 107 3.27 10.83 4.73
N GLY A 108 2.30 11.38 5.48
CA GLY A 108 2.36 12.66 6.18
C GLY A 108 3.67 12.88 6.91
N GLN A 109 3.93 11.98 7.86
CA GLN A 109 5.04 12.01 8.79
C GLN A 109 6.40 11.75 8.13
N MET A 110 6.44 10.97 7.04
CA MET A 110 7.67 10.79 6.25
C MET A 110 8.10 12.08 5.53
N GLY A 111 7.21 13.05 5.33
CA GLY A 111 7.58 14.35 4.77
C GLY A 111 8.25 14.24 3.39
N GLU A 112 9.50 14.72 3.31
CA GLU A 112 10.35 14.71 2.10
C GLU A 112 11.15 13.42 1.92
N SER A 113 11.23 12.59 2.96
CA SER A 113 11.88 11.27 2.93
C SER A 113 11.03 10.21 2.22
N TRP A 114 9.75 10.49 1.90
CA TRP A 114 8.88 9.53 1.22
C TRP A 114 9.26 9.35 -0.26
N ARG A 115 9.59 8.11 -0.65
CA ARG A 115 9.84 7.68 -2.03
C ARG A 115 9.23 6.29 -2.28
N ILE A 116 8.95 5.92 -3.53
CA ILE A 116 8.38 4.61 -3.88
C ILE A 116 9.49 3.58 -4.09
N GLY A 117 10.00 2.99 -3.01
CA GLY A 117 11.11 2.04 -3.05
C GLY A 117 12.41 2.63 -2.51
N VAL A 118 13.50 1.87 -2.62
CA VAL A 118 14.79 2.22 -2.02
C VAL A 118 15.57 3.16 -2.95
N ASP A 119 15.82 4.38 -2.50
CA ASP A 119 16.67 5.35 -3.22
C ASP A 119 18.08 5.30 -2.66
N TYR A 120 19.00 4.72 -3.44
CA TYR A 120 20.39 4.55 -3.04
C TYR A 120 21.24 5.81 -3.20
N ASP A 121 20.74 6.81 -3.92
CA ASP A 121 21.51 7.98 -4.32
C ASP A 121 21.33 9.17 -3.36
N HIS A 122 20.31 9.13 -2.50
CA HIS A 122 19.96 10.25 -1.62
C HIS A 122 19.80 9.81 -0.16
N ARG A 123 20.65 10.35 0.72
CA ARG A 123 20.46 10.19 2.17
C ARG A 123 19.16 10.84 2.60
N THR A 124 18.25 10.08 3.20
CA THR A 124 16.99 10.60 3.73
C THR A 124 17.06 10.77 5.25
N GLU A 125 16.34 11.74 5.78
CA GLU A 125 16.23 11.87 7.24
C GLU A 125 15.50 10.67 7.82
N PHE A 126 16.10 10.06 8.83
CA PHE A 126 15.58 8.88 9.51
C PHE A 126 14.40 9.25 10.42
N VAL A 127 13.17 9.03 9.93
CA VAL A 127 11.93 9.39 10.61
C VAL A 127 11.58 8.37 11.71
N ARG A 128 11.58 8.82 12.96
CA ARG A 128 11.24 8.02 14.16
C ARG A 128 10.02 8.54 14.93
N GLN A 129 9.39 9.60 14.43
CA GLN A 129 8.29 10.28 15.12
C GLN A 129 6.92 9.82 14.60
N GLY A 130 5.87 10.08 15.38
CA GLY A 130 4.50 9.77 14.95
C GLY A 130 4.18 8.28 14.98
N LEU A 131 3.71 7.70 13.87
CA LEU A 131 3.40 6.28 13.74
C LEU A 131 4.66 5.40 13.70
N PHE A 132 5.80 5.97 13.28
CA PHE A 132 7.08 5.27 13.23
C PHE A 132 7.64 4.91 14.62
N LYS A 133 7.12 5.50 15.70
CA LYS A 133 7.48 5.07 17.07
C LYS A 133 6.79 3.77 17.52
N TYR A 134 5.73 3.37 16.83
CA TYR A 134 4.94 2.17 17.17
C TYR A 134 5.25 1.00 16.24
N SER A 135 5.53 1.27 14.97
CA SER A 135 5.90 0.27 13.98
C SER A 135 6.95 0.85 13.07
N ARG A 136 7.95 0.04 12.68
CA ARG A 136 8.94 0.46 11.69
C ARG A 136 8.35 0.66 10.30
N ASN A 137 7.21 0.01 10.01
CA ASN A 137 6.62 -0.07 8.68
C ASN A 137 5.11 0.27 8.67
N PRO A 138 4.69 1.45 9.16
CA PRO A 138 3.28 1.79 9.33
C PRO A 138 2.54 1.96 7.99
N ILE A 139 3.22 2.44 6.93
CA ILE A 139 2.63 2.52 5.58
C ILE A 139 2.27 1.13 5.08
N PHE A 140 3.22 0.18 5.15
CA PHE A 140 2.99 -1.19 4.72
C PHE A 140 1.91 -1.89 5.53
N ALA A 141 1.83 -1.63 6.84
CA ALA A 141 0.72 -2.13 7.66
C ALA A 141 -0.64 -1.60 7.17
N GLY A 142 -0.71 -0.30 6.83
CA GLY A 142 -1.89 0.29 6.21
C GLY A 142 -2.22 -0.34 4.86
N VAL A 143 -1.24 -0.58 3.99
CA VAL A 143 -1.46 -1.26 2.69
C VAL A 143 -1.98 -2.68 2.90
N MET A 144 -1.41 -3.46 3.83
CA MET A 144 -1.91 -4.80 4.18
C MET A 144 -3.36 -4.77 4.64
N LEU A 145 -3.73 -3.84 5.53
CA LEU A 145 -5.11 -3.67 5.96
C LEU A 145 -6.03 -3.31 4.80
N SER A 146 -5.60 -2.40 3.91
CA SER A 146 -6.36 -2.01 2.73
C SER A 146 -6.68 -3.21 1.83
N VAL A 147 -5.71 -4.07 1.52
CA VAL A 147 -5.93 -5.23 0.64
C VAL A 147 -6.77 -6.32 1.30
N ILE A 148 -6.63 -6.52 2.61
CA ILE A 148 -7.50 -7.42 3.38
C ILE A 148 -8.94 -6.89 3.35
N GLY A 149 -9.14 -5.61 3.66
CA GLY A 149 -10.45 -4.99 3.61
C GLY A 149 -11.08 -5.06 2.23
N TYR A 150 -10.29 -4.86 1.16
CA TYR A 150 -10.77 -4.96 -0.21
C TYR A 150 -11.22 -6.38 -0.58
N PHE A 151 -10.47 -7.41 -0.16
CA PHE A 151 -10.87 -8.81 -0.31
C PHE A 151 -12.18 -9.11 0.43
N LEU A 152 -12.38 -8.57 1.63
CA LEU A 152 -13.62 -8.75 2.38
C LEU A 152 -14.83 -8.06 1.71
N VAL A 153 -14.62 -6.91 1.06
CA VAL A 153 -15.68 -6.22 0.32
C VAL A 153 -16.06 -6.96 -0.96
N LEU A 154 -15.06 -7.38 -1.74
CA LEU A 154 -15.21 -8.07 -3.03
C LEU A 154 -14.48 -9.43 -3.01
N PRO A 155 -15.00 -10.46 -2.31
CA PRO A 155 -14.32 -11.74 -2.19
C PRO A 155 -14.40 -12.51 -3.52
N ASN A 156 -13.29 -12.58 -4.25
CA ASN A 156 -13.17 -13.30 -5.51
C ASN A 156 -11.73 -13.80 -5.72
N ALA A 157 -11.51 -14.63 -6.73
CA ALA A 157 -10.20 -15.23 -6.98
C ALA A 157 -9.12 -14.18 -7.29
N VAL A 158 -9.48 -13.09 -7.98
CA VAL A 158 -8.54 -12.02 -8.34
C VAL A 158 -8.17 -11.16 -7.13
N THR A 159 -9.13 -10.80 -6.27
CA THR A 159 -8.83 -10.06 -5.03
C THR A 159 -8.04 -10.90 -4.04
N LEU A 160 -8.26 -12.22 -3.99
CA LEU A 160 -7.42 -13.15 -3.23
C LEU A 160 -5.99 -13.19 -3.79
N LEU A 161 -5.83 -13.24 -5.11
CA LEU A 161 -4.52 -13.21 -5.76
C LEU A 161 -3.78 -11.89 -5.45
N ILE A 162 -4.45 -10.75 -5.58
CA ILE A 162 -3.87 -9.44 -5.23
C ILE A 162 -3.42 -9.44 -3.77
N MET A 163 -4.30 -9.84 -2.85
CA MET A 163 -3.99 -9.86 -1.41
C MET A 163 -2.79 -10.77 -1.10
N THR A 164 -2.73 -11.97 -1.67
CA THR A 164 -1.61 -12.90 -1.42
C THR A 164 -0.29 -12.39 -2.01
N LEU A 165 -0.31 -11.80 -3.21
CA LEU A 165 0.85 -11.18 -3.82
C LEU A 165 1.34 -9.97 -3.02
N ASP A 166 0.45 -9.05 -2.62
CA ASP A 166 0.82 -7.89 -1.82
C ASP A 166 1.42 -8.30 -0.47
N LEU A 167 0.84 -9.29 0.22
CA LEU A 167 1.41 -9.82 1.46
C LEU A 167 2.84 -10.33 1.26
N ALA A 168 3.11 -11.08 0.20
CA ALA A 168 4.45 -11.59 -0.09
C ALA A 168 5.43 -10.47 -0.48
N LEU A 169 5.02 -9.56 -1.36
CA LEU A 169 5.86 -8.47 -1.87
C LEU A 169 6.21 -7.46 -0.77
N ILE A 170 5.28 -7.14 0.12
CA ILE A 170 5.53 -6.26 1.26
C ILE A 170 6.58 -6.86 2.19
N GLN A 171 6.54 -8.18 2.42
CA GLN A 171 7.54 -8.85 3.25
C GLN A 171 8.94 -8.78 2.65
N ILE A 172 9.05 -8.86 1.32
CA ILE A 172 10.32 -8.72 0.60
C ILE A 172 10.78 -7.26 0.64
N GLN A 173 9.90 -6.32 0.33
CA GLN A 173 10.20 -4.89 0.29
C GLN A 173 10.67 -4.36 1.65
N ILE A 174 10.02 -4.76 2.74
CA ILE A 174 10.45 -4.39 4.09
C ILE A 174 11.87 -4.90 4.35
N ARG A 175 12.20 -6.14 3.99
CA ARG A 175 13.55 -6.67 4.22
C ARG A 175 14.61 -5.88 3.45
N LEU A 176 14.31 -5.50 2.21
CA LEU A 176 15.20 -4.69 1.37
C LEU A 176 15.39 -3.28 1.98
N GLU A 177 14.31 -2.64 2.39
CA GLU A 177 14.36 -1.32 3.05
C GLU A 177 15.10 -1.37 4.40
N GLU A 178 14.85 -2.38 5.24
CA GLU A 178 15.56 -2.53 6.51
C GLU A 178 17.06 -2.82 6.32
N GLN A 179 17.43 -3.59 5.30
CA GLN A 179 18.84 -3.82 4.94
C GLN A 179 19.52 -2.54 4.48
N HIS A 180 18.83 -1.75 3.65
CA HIS A 180 19.33 -0.47 3.18
C HIS A 180 19.51 0.52 4.33
N LEU A 181 18.49 0.68 5.19
CA LEU A 181 18.55 1.57 6.36
C LEU A 181 19.64 1.15 7.35
N ALA A 182 19.86 -0.16 7.53
CA ALA A 182 20.95 -0.67 8.35
C ALA A 182 22.33 -0.33 7.75
N ALA A 183 22.49 -0.44 6.43
CA ALA A 183 23.72 -0.08 5.74
C ALA A 183 23.99 1.44 5.79
N GLU A 184 22.95 2.27 5.67
CA GLU A 184 23.08 3.72 5.63
C GLU A 184 23.28 4.35 7.02
N HIS A 185 22.54 3.89 8.03
CA HIS A 185 22.48 4.51 9.36
C HIS A 185 23.13 3.70 10.49
N GLY A 186 23.58 2.47 10.22
CA GLY A 186 24.35 1.64 11.15
C GLY A 186 23.74 1.52 12.55
N ASP A 187 24.51 1.89 13.58
CA ASP A 187 24.13 1.76 14.99
C ASP A 187 22.91 2.59 15.40
N VAL A 188 22.58 3.65 14.65
CA VAL A 188 21.36 4.45 14.91
C VAL A 188 20.12 3.63 14.56
N TYR A 189 20.16 2.93 13.42
CA TYR A 189 19.07 2.06 12.99
C TYR A 189 18.95 0.81 13.86
N LYS A 190 20.09 0.25 14.29
CA LYS A 190 20.10 -0.91 15.19
C LYS A 190 19.38 -0.63 16.52
N ARG A 191 19.72 0.50 17.18
CA ARG A 191 19.04 0.93 18.41
C ARG A 191 17.53 1.13 18.21
N TYR A 192 17.14 1.70 17.07
CA TYR A 192 15.72 1.83 16.74
C TYR A 192 15.02 0.49 16.56
N CYS A 193 15.69 -0.52 15.99
CA CYS A 193 15.13 -1.87 15.88
C CYS A 193 14.90 -2.55 17.24
N ASP A 194 15.70 -2.18 18.26
CA ASP A 194 15.54 -2.68 19.63
C ASP A 194 14.34 -2.03 20.34
N GLU A 195 14.05 -0.76 20.01
CA GLU A 195 12.95 0.01 20.60
C GLU A 195 11.62 -0.22 19.88
N VAL A 196 11.64 -0.47 18.57
CA VAL A 196 10.46 -0.49 17.71
C VAL A 196 10.36 -1.79 16.90
N ARG A 197 9.22 -2.47 17.04
CA ARG A 197 8.93 -3.71 16.32
C ARG A 197 8.71 -3.47 14.83
N ARG A 198 9.01 -4.48 14.01
CA ARG A 198 8.80 -4.44 12.54
C ARG A 198 7.33 -4.17 12.19
N TRP A 199 6.45 -4.76 12.96
CA TRP A 199 4.99 -4.63 12.95
C TRP A 199 4.53 -4.17 14.33
N VAL A 200 3.31 -3.63 14.44
CA VAL A 200 2.70 -3.20 15.72
C VAL A 200 2.70 -4.34 16.74
#